data_AF-A0A533XMU7-F1
#
_entry.id   AF-A0A533XMU7-F1
#
_cell.length_a   1.000
_cell.length_b   1.000
_cell.length_c   1.000
_cell.angle_alpha   90.00
_cell.angle_beta   90.00
_cell.angle_gamma   90.00
#
_symmetry.space_group_name_H-M   'P 1'
#
loop_
_entity.id
_entity.type
_entity.pdbx_description
1 polymer ?
#
loop_
_entity_poly.entity_id
_entity_poly.type
_entity_poly.pdbx_seq_one_letter_code
_entity_poly.pdbx_strand_id
1 'polypeptide(L)'
;MRILITGAHGQLGSELQKVLAGEALILADRPDFELTDPSLTRRIVDQRPQAIIHAAGNIDVDGCERNPNAALSVNAEGTRRVAQAAAAVGAYLVYLSTDYVFDGTQSTSTARNRRPIPRTIRRIR
;
A
#
# COMPACT_ATOMS: atom_id res chain seq x y z
N MET A 1 -2.33 17.28 -11.40
CA MET A 1 -2.87 15.91 -11.33
C MET A 1 -3.63 15.73 -10.02
N ARG A 2 -4.64 14.85 -9.99
CA ARG A 2 -5.33 14.45 -8.76
C ARG A 2 -4.71 13.16 -8.22
N ILE A 3 -4.06 13.22 -7.06
CA ILE A 3 -3.26 12.13 -6.51
C ILE A 3 -3.89 11.65 -5.20
N LEU A 4 -4.25 10.37 -5.11
CA LEU A 4 -4.65 9.72 -3.86
C LEU A 4 -3.43 9.19 -3.12
N ILE A 5 -3.25 9.56 -1.87
CA ILE A 5 -2.21 9.00 -0.98
C ILE A 5 -2.92 8.22 0.13
N THR A 6 -2.73 6.89 0.17
CA THR A 6 -3.22 6.07 1.29
C THR A 6 -2.13 5.96 2.36
N GLY A 7 -2.49 5.97 3.65
CA GLY A 7 -1.50 6.03 4.73
C GLY A 7 -0.86 7.43 4.79
N ALA A 8 -1.66 8.45 4.44
CA ALA A 8 -1.22 9.83 4.29
C ALA A 8 -0.58 10.41 5.56
N HIS A 9 -0.98 9.96 6.75
CA HIS A 9 -0.45 10.41 8.03
C HIS A 9 0.72 9.55 8.54
N GLY A 10 1.06 8.48 7.83
CA GLY A 10 2.28 7.69 8.08
C GLY A 10 3.54 8.48 7.72
N GLN A 11 4.71 7.94 8.11
CA GLN A 11 6.02 8.60 7.92
C GLN A 11 6.26 9.02 6.46
N LEU A 12 6.01 8.13 5.51
CA LEU A 12 6.20 8.45 4.10
C LEU A 12 5.06 9.30 3.53
N GLY A 13 3.82 9.04 3.97
CA GLY A 13 2.66 9.80 3.52
C GLY A 13 2.80 11.30 3.81
N SER A 14 3.27 11.65 5.00
CA SER A 14 3.45 13.04 5.41
C SER A 14 4.57 13.75 4.65
N GLU A 15 5.66 13.07 4.32
CA GLU A 15 6.72 13.61 3.46
C GLU A 15 6.27 13.75 2.00
N LEU A 16 5.51 12.78 1.48
CA LEU A 16 4.93 12.87 0.12
C LEU A 16 4.01 14.08 -0.03
N GLN A 17 3.23 14.42 1.00
CA GLN A 17 2.39 15.61 0.98
C GLN A 17 3.20 16.89 0.78
N LYS A 18 4.36 17.01 1.43
CA LYS A 18 5.25 18.18 1.29
C LYS A 18 5.84 18.26 -0.11
N VAL A 19 6.33 17.13 -0.62
CA VAL A 19 6.95 17.05 -1.96
C VAL A 19 5.93 17.31 -3.08
N LEU A 20 4.68 16.88 -2.89
CA LEU A 20 3.60 16.99 -3.87
C LEU A 20 2.65 18.17 -3.59
N ALA A 21 3.07 19.18 -2.82
CA ALA A 21 2.21 20.29 -2.40
C ALA A 21 1.62 21.13 -3.56
N GLY A 22 2.17 21.03 -4.77
CA GLY A 22 1.64 21.67 -5.99
C GLY A 22 0.54 20.87 -6.70
N GLU A 23 0.21 19.67 -6.23
CA GLU A 23 -0.77 18.77 -6.84
C GLU A 23 -2.10 18.77 -6.06
N ALA A 24 -3.17 18.29 -6.69
CA ALA A 24 -4.45 18.10 -6.00
C ALA A 24 -4.43 16.78 -5.21
N LEU A 25 -4.18 16.85 -3.91
CA LEU A 25 -4.05 15.67 -3.06
C LEU A 25 -5.38 15.23 -2.47
N ILE A 26 -5.67 13.93 -2.55
CA ILE A 26 -6.69 13.24 -1.75
C ILE A 26 -5.94 12.46 -0.67
N LEU A 27 -6.13 12.84 0.58
CA LEU A 27 -5.45 12.21 1.71
C LEU A 27 -6.37 11.16 2.32
N ALA A 28 -5.89 9.93 2.35
CA ALA A 28 -6.62 8.78 2.87
C ALA A 28 -5.83 8.15 4.02
N ASP A 29 -6.40 8.18 5.22
CA ASP A 29 -5.84 7.51 6.39
C ASP A 29 -6.96 7.01 7.32
N ARG A 30 -6.57 6.22 8.31
CA ARG A 30 -7.46 5.76 9.37
C ARG A 30 -7.88 6.92 10.28
N PRO A 31 -9.08 6.85 10.88
CA PRO A 31 -10.04 5.74 10.80
C PRO A 31 -10.96 5.81 9.57
N ASP A 32 -10.95 6.92 8.82
CA ASP A 32 -11.93 7.15 7.76
C ASP A 32 -11.67 6.29 6.51
N PHE A 33 -10.44 5.82 6.32
CA PHE A 33 -10.03 4.97 5.22
C PHE A 33 -9.39 3.68 5.74
N GLU A 34 -10.21 2.63 5.88
CA GLU A 34 -9.76 1.30 6.28
C GLU A 34 -9.56 0.40 5.07
N LEU A 35 -8.39 -0.25 4.98
CA LEU A 35 -8.07 -1.14 3.85
C LEU A 35 -8.95 -2.41 3.82
N THR A 36 -9.52 -2.76 4.97
CA THR A 36 -10.40 -3.92 5.14
C THR A 36 -11.85 -3.62 4.76
N ASP A 37 -12.21 -2.35 4.52
CA ASP A 37 -13.55 -1.93 4.13
C ASP A 37 -13.94 -2.52 2.75
N PRO A 38 -15.02 -3.32 2.65
CA PRO A 38 -15.50 -3.85 1.38
C PRO A 38 -15.90 -2.76 0.37
N SER A 39 -16.27 -1.56 0.84
CA SER A 39 -16.68 -0.44 0.00
C SER A 39 -15.50 0.38 -0.55
N LEU A 40 -14.27 0.09 -0.10
CA LEU A 40 -13.05 0.85 -0.41
C LEU A 40 -12.86 1.08 -1.91
N THR A 41 -13.03 0.03 -2.72
CA THR A 41 -12.87 0.12 -4.17
C THR A 41 -13.81 1.16 -4.77
N ARG A 42 -15.09 1.13 -4.38
CA ARG A 42 -16.08 2.11 -4.85
C ARG A 42 -15.72 3.51 -4.39
N ARG A 43 -15.35 3.68 -3.12
CA ARG A 43 -14.96 4.98 -2.56
C ARG A 43 -13.80 5.61 -3.32
N ILE A 44 -12.79 4.82 -3.68
CA ILE A 44 -11.66 5.31 -4.50
C ILE A 44 -12.11 5.65 -5.92
N VAL A 45 -12.94 4.81 -6.54
CA VAL A 45 -13.47 5.05 -7.90
C VAL A 45 -14.25 6.37 -7.96
N ASP A 46 -15.08 6.65 -6.96
CA ASP A 46 -15.90 7.86 -6.89
C ASP A 46 -15.06 9.14 -6.80
N GLN A 47 -13.85 9.07 -6.22
CA GLN A 47 -12.91 10.20 -6.14
C GLN A 47 -12.21 10.51 -7.47
N ARG A 48 -12.18 9.54 -8.40
CA ARG A 48 -11.52 9.62 -9.71
C ARG A 48 -10.06 10.13 -9.65
N PRO A 49 -9.16 9.50 -8.88
CA PRO A 49 -7.76 9.87 -8.88
C PRO A 49 -7.12 9.57 -10.25
N GLN A 50 -6.10 10.34 -10.62
CA GLN A 50 -5.26 10.09 -11.80
C GLN A 50 -4.02 9.25 -11.44
N ALA A 51 -3.59 9.32 -10.19
CA ALA A 51 -2.55 8.48 -9.62
C ALA A 51 -2.89 8.11 -8.17
N ILE A 52 -2.44 6.94 -7.75
CA ILE A 52 -2.58 6.42 -6.39
C ILE A 52 -1.19 6.05 -5.88
N ILE A 53 -0.78 6.65 -4.77
CA ILE A 53 0.41 6.26 -4.02
C ILE A 53 -0.04 5.49 -2.79
N HIS A 54 0.14 4.16 -2.84
CA HIS A 54 -0.31 3.26 -1.80
C HIS A 54 0.79 3.06 -0.74
N ALA A 55 0.77 3.91 0.30
CA ALA A 55 1.68 3.83 1.45
C ALA A 55 1.02 3.24 2.72
N ALA A 56 -0.24 2.80 2.63
CA ALA A 56 -0.92 2.15 3.75
C ALA A 56 -0.58 0.65 3.79
N GLY A 57 -0.39 0.12 5.00
CA GLY A 57 -0.17 -1.30 5.23
C GLY A 57 0.08 -1.61 6.71
N ASN A 58 -0.03 -2.87 7.10
CA ASN A 58 0.39 -3.33 8.40
C ASN A 58 1.91 -3.52 8.41
N ILE A 59 2.58 -2.68 9.20
CA ILE A 59 4.04 -2.62 9.34
C ILE A 59 4.55 -3.20 10.67
N ASP A 60 3.67 -3.70 11.54
CA ASP A 60 4.08 -4.41 12.76
C ASP A 60 4.40 -5.87 12.39
N VAL A 61 5.69 -6.18 12.24
CA VAL A 61 6.15 -7.52 11.84
C VAL A 61 5.69 -8.57 12.86
N ASP A 62 5.94 -8.33 14.14
CA ASP A 62 5.60 -9.29 15.19
C ASP A 62 4.08 -9.42 15.33
N GLY A 63 3.35 -8.32 15.15
CA GLY A 63 1.88 -8.33 15.10
C GLY A 63 1.34 -9.12 13.91
N CYS A 64 1.99 -9.04 12.76
CA CYS A 64 1.64 -9.85 11.60
C CYS A 64 1.84 -11.35 11.88
N GLU A 65 2.95 -11.73 12.49
CA GLU A 65 3.22 -13.13 12.87
C GLU A 65 2.21 -13.66 13.89
N ARG A 66 1.81 -12.83 14.87
CA ARG A 66 0.79 -13.21 15.86
C ARG A 66 -0.62 -13.31 15.26
N ASN A 67 -0.94 -12.50 14.25
CA ASN A 67 -2.25 -12.52 13.60
C ASN A 67 -2.13 -12.47 12.06
N PRO A 68 -1.80 -13.62 11.44
CA PRO A 68 -1.63 -13.72 9.99
C PRO A 68 -2.86 -13.33 9.18
N ASN A 69 -4.06 -13.68 9.67
CA ASN A 69 -5.31 -13.39 8.96
C ASN A 69 -5.59 -11.88 8.91
N ALA A 70 -5.36 -11.17 10.02
CA ALA A 70 -5.47 -9.71 10.04
C ALA A 70 -4.42 -9.07 9.12
N ALA A 71 -3.18 -9.57 9.14
CA ALA A 71 -2.14 -9.11 8.24
C ALA A 71 -2.55 -9.29 6.77
N LEU A 72 -3.01 -10.47 6.36
CA LEU A 72 -3.46 -10.74 4.99
C LEU A 72 -4.67 -9.88 4.58
N SER A 73 -5.61 -9.65 5.49
CA SER A 73 -6.79 -8.81 5.23
C SER A 73 -6.41 -7.37 4.89
N VAL A 74 -5.44 -6.80 5.61
CA VAL A 74 -4.94 -5.44 5.37
C VAL A 74 -4.02 -5.40 4.16
N ASN A 75 -3.00 -6.25 4.18
CA ASN A 75 -1.88 -6.16 3.27
C ASN A 75 -2.22 -6.74 1.90
N ALA A 76 -2.70 -7.98 1.80
CA ALA A 76 -2.98 -8.58 0.50
C ALA A 76 -4.33 -8.09 -0.04
N GLU A 77 -5.38 -8.29 0.74
CA GLU A 77 -6.74 -8.07 0.29
C GLU A 77 -7.08 -6.56 0.19
N GLY A 78 -6.59 -5.75 1.12
CA GLY A 78 -6.69 -4.29 1.05
C GLY A 78 -5.95 -3.69 -0.15
N THR A 79 -4.69 -4.10 -0.39
CA THR A 79 -3.95 -3.67 -1.58
C THR A 79 -4.65 -4.12 -2.87
N ARG A 80 -5.22 -5.34 -2.91
CA ARG A 80 -5.98 -5.83 -4.06
C ARG A 80 -7.16 -4.90 -4.39
N ARG A 81 -7.90 -4.41 -3.39
CA ARG A 81 -9.00 -3.46 -3.58
C ARG A 81 -8.53 -2.12 -4.16
N VAL A 82 -7.38 -1.61 -3.69
CA VAL A 82 -6.77 -0.38 -4.22
C VAL A 82 -6.34 -0.58 -5.67
N ALA A 83 -5.72 -1.71 -6.00
CA ALA A 83 -5.32 -2.03 -7.37
C ALA A 83 -6.50 -2.16 -8.32
N GLN A 84 -7.60 -2.78 -7.87
CA GLN A 84 -8.84 -2.85 -8.63
C GLN A 84 -9.44 -1.47 -8.88
N ALA A 85 -9.42 -0.60 -7.87
CA ALA A 85 -9.91 0.77 -8.02
C ALA A 85 -9.06 1.57 -9.01
N ALA A 86 -7.73 1.43 -8.93
CA ALA A 86 -6.80 2.06 -9.87
C ALA A 86 -7.09 1.65 -11.31
N ALA A 87 -7.25 0.34 -11.56
CA ALA A 87 -7.58 -0.20 -12.87
C ALA A 87 -8.94 0.30 -13.37
N ALA A 88 -9.95 0.39 -12.50
CA ALA A 88 -11.29 0.83 -12.86
C ALA A 88 -11.36 2.31 -13.29
N VAL A 89 -10.50 3.17 -12.74
CA VAL A 89 -10.43 4.60 -13.13
C VAL A 89 -9.31 4.92 -14.11
N GLY A 90 -8.49 3.94 -14.49
CA GLY A 90 -7.31 4.15 -15.33
C GLY A 90 -6.20 4.96 -14.64
N ALA A 91 -6.10 4.90 -13.31
CA ALA A 91 -5.06 5.60 -12.55
C ALA A 91 -3.73 4.84 -12.56
N TYR A 92 -2.63 5.59 -12.53
CA TYR A 92 -1.33 5.01 -12.18
C TYR A 92 -1.31 4.56 -10.72
N LEU A 93 -0.77 3.37 -10.45
CA LEU A 93 -0.59 2.86 -9.08
C LEU A 93 0.89 2.74 -8.75
N VAL A 94 1.32 3.46 -7.70
CA VAL A 94 2.60 3.26 -7.03
C VAL A 94 2.34 2.45 -5.77
N TYR A 95 2.83 1.22 -5.75
CA TYR A 95 2.72 0.30 -4.62
C TYR A 95 4.06 0.18 -3.90
N LEU A 96 4.06 0.36 -2.59
CA LEU A 96 5.26 0.26 -1.78
C LEU A 96 5.38 -1.11 -1.13
N SER A 97 6.43 -1.84 -1.53
CA SER A 97 6.75 -3.16 -1.00
C SER A 97 7.85 -3.10 0.06
N THR A 98 8.26 -4.27 0.53
CA THR A 98 9.33 -4.46 1.52
C THR A 98 10.34 -5.49 1.01
N ASP A 99 11.59 -5.34 1.43
CA ASP A 99 12.64 -6.34 1.30
C ASP A 99 12.34 -7.68 2.01
N TYR A 100 11.38 -7.71 2.94
CA TYR A 100 10.88 -8.94 3.60
C TYR A 100 10.22 -9.94 2.62
N VAL A 101 10.08 -9.58 1.35
CA VAL A 101 9.73 -10.52 0.28
C VAL A 101 10.88 -11.49 -0.07
N PHE A 102 12.10 -11.24 0.41
CA PHE A 102 13.29 -12.07 0.25
C PHE A 102 13.69 -12.75 1.57
N ASP A 103 14.55 -13.78 1.51
CA ASP A 103 14.91 -14.62 2.67
C ASP A 103 16.05 -14.06 3.55
N GLY A 104 16.60 -12.90 3.19
CA GLY A 104 17.68 -12.22 3.92
C GLY A 104 19.04 -12.91 3.86
N THR A 105 19.20 -13.97 3.05
CA THR A 105 20.45 -14.77 3.05
C THR A 105 21.58 -14.19 2.20
N GLN A 106 21.35 -13.09 1.47
CA GLN A 106 22.31 -12.53 0.51
C GLN A 106 22.28 -11.00 0.46
N SER A 107 23.38 -10.39 -0.02
CA SER A 107 23.54 -8.93 -0.09
C SER A 107 22.52 -8.27 -1.04
N THR A 108 22.06 -7.08 -0.64
CA THR A 108 20.94 -6.35 -1.26
C THR A 108 21.15 -5.94 -2.72
N SER A 109 22.38 -5.98 -3.24
CA SER A 109 22.72 -5.54 -4.60
C SER A 109 22.23 -6.48 -5.72
N THR A 110 21.90 -7.74 -5.41
CA THR A 110 21.50 -8.76 -6.41
C THR A 110 20.00 -9.12 -6.40
N ALA A 111 19.18 -8.47 -5.56
CA ALA A 111 17.80 -8.91 -5.29
C ALA A 111 16.76 -8.51 -6.36
N ARG A 112 16.99 -7.44 -7.16
CA ARG A 112 15.95 -6.83 -8.02
C ARG A 112 15.31 -7.76 -9.06
N ASN A 113 16.02 -8.82 -9.48
CA ASN A 113 15.57 -9.74 -10.52
C ASN A 113 15.35 -11.19 -10.02
N ARG A 114 15.27 -11.40 -8.69
CA ARG A 114 15.09 -12.74 -8.11
C ARG A 114 13.64 -13.03 -7.79
N ARG A 115 13.30 -14.32 -7.79
CA ARG A 115 12.01 -14.79 -7.30
C ARG A 115 11.92 -14.52 -5.78
N PRO A 116 10.81 -13.95 -5.29
CA PRO A 116 10.60 -13.75 -3.85
C PRO A 116 10.59 -15.09 -3.09
N ILE A 117 11.39 -15.20 -2.04
CA ILE A 117 11.40 -16.33 -1.09
C ILE A 117 11.22 -15.78 0.33
N PRO A 118 10.02 -15.34 0.71
CA PRO A 118 9.81 -14.71 2.01
C PRO A 118 9.85 -15.72 3.16
N ARG A 119 10.39 -15.28 4.30
CA ARG A 119 10.38 -16.04 5.57
C ARG A 119 9.44 -15.46 6.63
N THR A 120 8.70 -14.39 6.29
CA THR A 120 7.87 -13.62 7.24
C THR A 120 6.50 -13.33 6.62
N ILE A 121 5.47 -13.29 7.45
CA ILE A 121 4.07 -13.14 7.03
C ILE A 121 3.66 -11.70 6.71
N ARG A 122 4.54 -10.73 7.01
CA ARG A 122 4.44 -9.34 6.50
C ARG A 122 4.47 -9.25 4.96
N ARG A 123 4.72 -10.36 4.26
CA ARG A 123 4.58 -10.49 2.81
C ARG A 123 3.21 -9.99 2.33
N ILE A 124 3.21 -9.13 1.33
CA ILE A 124 2.05 -8.82 0.51
C ILE A 124 2.25 -9.50 -0.84
N ARG A 125 1.36 -10.42 -1.23
CA ARG A 125 1.35 -11.07 -2.56
C ARG A 125 0.49 -10.27 -3.53
#